data_AF-A0A0H1BKC8-F1
#
_entry.id   AF-A0A0H1BKC8-F1
#
_cell.length_a   1.000
_cell.length_b   1.000
_cell.length_c   1.000
_cell.angle_alpha   90.00
_cell.angle_beta   90.00
_cell.angle_gamma   90.00
#
_symmetry.space_group_name_H-M   'P 1'
#
loop_
_entity.id
_entity.type
_entity.pdbx_description
1 polymer ?
#
loop_
_entity_poly.entity_id
_entity_poly.type
_entity_poly.pdbx_seq_one_letter_code
_entity_poly.pdbx_strand_id
1 'polypeptide(L)'
;MVDADYALTSADVDVEGKGNGNRVALPPMNPESYKFPDHRLKKVMSDPSKTPLLLVACGSFSPTTYLHLRMFEMAADYIKFSTDFELIGGYLSPVSDAYKKAGLASAVHRVAMCQLAVEKTSNWLMVDPWEPMQKEYIPTAMVLDHFDHYINEVLGGIDTGDGTRKPVHVALLAGADLIHTMSTPGVWSEKDLDHILGRYGTFIVERAGTDIDEAIASLQPWKQNIYVIQQLIQNDVSSTKIRLFLRREMSVRYLIPSPVIDYIEKHHLYEDEGPSSAAAAAATAKQNDKNNNNNNLDPSSHQDKGKGKQEDETMSYENDRPSG
;
A
#
# COMPACT_ATOMS: atom_id res chain seq x y z
N MET A 1 20.86 31.26 -8.17
CA MET A 1 21.18 31.71 -9.55
C MET A 1 22.01 30.58 -10.15
N VAL A 2 21.48 29.68 -10.97
CA VAL A 2 20.38 29.79 -11.94
C VAL A 2 19.64 28.44 -11.99
N ASP A 3 18.34 28.50 -12.18
CA ASP A 3 17.39 27.39 -12.31
C ASP A 3 17.70 26.48 -13.52
N ALA A 4 17.26 25.23 -13.43
CA ALA A 4 17.08 24.36 -14.60
C ALA A 4 15.81 23.52 -14.40
N ASP A 5 14.69 24.12 -14.80
CA ASP A 5 13.46 23.44 -15.17
C ASP A 5 13.74 22.40 -16.26
N TYR A 6 13.19 21.19 -16.12
CA TYR A 6 13.01 20.27 -17.24
C TYR A 6 11.51 20.04 -17.42
N ALA A 7 10.98 20.70 -18.45
CA ALA A 7 9.59 20.67 -18.86
C ALA A 7 9.19 19.30 -19.43
N LEU A 8 8.05 18.80 -18.97
CA LEU A 8 7.27 17.74 -19.60
C LEU A 8 6.72 18.28 -20.93
N THR A 9 6.96 17.57 -22.03
CA THR A 9 6.27 17.82 -23.30
C THR A 9 5.26 16.70 -23.53
N SER A 10 3.98 17.05 -23.54
CA SER A 10 2.93 16.24 -24.15
C SER A 10 2.00 17.19 -24.88
N ALA A 11 1.79 16.92 -26.18
CA ALA A 11 1.06 17.78 -27.10
C ALA A 11 -0.36 18.09 -26.63
N ASP A 12 -0.71 19.37 -26.68
CA ASP A 12 -2.03 19.92 -26.42
C ASP A 12 -3.02 19.52 -27.53
N VAL A 13 -4.22 19.12 -27.11
CA VAL A 13 -5.43 19.32 -27.90
C VAL A 13 -6.44 20.03 -26.99
N ASP A 14 -6.59 21.32 -27.24
CA ASP A 14 -7.54 22.22 -26.59
C ASP A 14 -8.99 21.84 -26.89
N VAL A 15 -9.81 21.75 -25.83
CA VAL A 15 -11.22 22.18 -25.88
C VAL A 15 -11.52 22.96 -24.59
N GLU A 16 -12.04 24.16 -24.79
CA GLU A 16 -12.18 25.28 -23.88
C GLU A 16 -12.85 24.98 -22.52
N GLY A 17 -12.32 25.58 -21.45
CA GLY A 17 -12.97 25.63 -20.14
C GLY A 17 -12.09 26.25 -19.06
N LYS A 18 -12.17 27.59 -18.92
CA LYS A 18 -11.43 28.41 -17.95
C LYS A 18 -11.55 27.87 -16.52
N GLY A 19 -10.42 27.50 -15.93
CA GLY A 19 -10.25 27.24 -14.50
C GLY A 19 -8.78 27.11 -14.17
N ASN A 20 -8.15 28.21 -13.75
CA ASN A 20 -6.75 28.26 -13.32
C ASN A 20 -6.62 27.68 -11.90
N GLY A 21 -6.99 26.41 -11.74
CA GLY A 21 -6.74 25.62 -10.55
C GLY A 21 -5.56 24.71 -10.84
N ASN A 22 -4.54 24.74 -10.00
CA ASN A 22 -3.40 23.84 -10.07
C ASN A 22 -3.92 22.38 -10.07
N ARG A 23 -4.09 21.80 -11.26
CA ARG A 23 -4.54 20.42 -11.42
C ARG A 23 -3.32 19.56 -11.08
N VAL A 24 -3.27 19.07 -9.85
CA VAL A 24 -2.41 17.91 -9.53
C VAL A 24 -2.88 16.78 -10.44
N ALA A 25 -2.13 16.53 -11.52
CA ALA A 25 -2.41 15.45 -12.43
C ALA A 25 -2.27 14.13 -11.66
N LEU A 26 -3.18 13.18 -11.91
CA LEU A 26 -3.04 11.85 -11.35
C LEU A 26 -1.75 11.22 -11.89
N PRO A 27 -1.02 10.45 -11.07
CA PRO A 27 0.18 9.77 -11.53
C PRO A 27 -0.18 8.79 -12.65
N PRO A 28 0.63 8.69 -13.71
CA PRO A 28 0.41 7.67 -14.73
C PRO A 28 0.56 6.29 -14.10
N MET A 29 -0.46 5.43 -14.26
CA MET A 29 -0.48 4.06 -13.71
C MET A 29 -0.31 3.01 -14.81
N ASN A 30 0.63 3.25 -15.74
CA ASN A 30 0.96 2.32 -16.82
C ASN A 30 2.35 1.70 -16.56
N PRO A 31 2.47 0.35 -16.45
CA PRO A 31 3.76 -0.33 -16.35
C PRO A 31 4.80 0.06 -17.41
N GLU A 32 4.39 0.34 -18.64
CA GLU A 32 5.31 0.70 -19.73
C GLU A 32 5.95 2.09 -19.51
N SER A 33 5.31 2.93 -18.71
CA SER A 33 5.82 4.27 -18.35
C SER A 33 6.67 4.27 -17.07
N TYR A 34 6.84 3.10 -16.45
CA TYR A 34 7.51 2.98 -15.16
C TYR A 34 8.96 3.47 -15.23
N LYS A 35 9.36 4.26 -14.24
CA LYS A 35 10.74 4.63 -13.96
C LYS A 35 10.98 4.49 -12.48
N PHE A 36 12.06 3.79 -12.13
CA PHE A 36 12.47 3.64 -10.74
C PHE A 36 12.81 5.02 -10.15
N PRO A 37 12.13 5.48 -9.08
CA PRO A 37 12.36 6.81 -8.52
C PRO A 37 13.68 6.84 -7.75
N ASP A 38 14.73 7.47 -8.27
CA ASP A 38 16.07 7.48 -7.63
C ASP A 38 16.56 8.89 -7.22
N HIS A 39 15.72 9.91 -7.44
CA HIS A 39 16.08 11.32 -7.37
C HIS A 39 16.47 11.81 -5.96
N ARG A 40 16.06 11.11 -4.89
CA ARG A 40 16.45 11.40 -3.50
C ARG A 40 17.38 10.36 -2.89
N LEU A 41 17.81 9.35 -3.66
CA LEU A 41 18.81 8.41 -3.18
C LEU A 41 20.13 9.13 -2.95
N LYS A 42 20.76 8.80 -1.83
CA LYS A 42 22.14 9.18 -1.58
C LYS A 42 23.02 8.60 -2.70
N LYS A 43 23.87 9.42 -3.30
CA LYS A 43 24.70 9.02 -4.44
C LYS A 43 26.06 8.45 -4.03
N VAL A 44 26.60 8.92 -2.90
CA VAL A 44 27.90 8.49 -2.34
C VAL A 44 27.74 8.28 -0.84
N MET A 45 28.28 7.18 -0.30
CA MET A 45 28.29 6.91 1.14
C MET A 45 29.06 8.00 1.92
N SER A 46 28.67 8.21 3.17
CA SER A 46 29.42 9.07 4.09
C SER A 46 30.50 8.31 4.85
N ASP A 47 30.25 7.04 5.16
CA ASP A 47 31.17 6.16 5.86
C ASP A 47 31.32 4.84 5.09
N PRO A 48 32.42 4.66 4.32
CA PRO A 48 32.64 3.45 3.55
C PRO A 48 32.89 2.21 4.42
N SER A 49 33.01 2.32 5.75
CA SER A 49 33.09 1.15 6.62
C SER A 49 31.72 0.51 6.90
N LYS A 50 30.64 1.27 6.75
CA LYS A 50 29.27 0.82 7.02
C LYS A 50 28.70 -0.03 5.89
N THR A 51 27.58 -0.69 6.20
CA THR A 51 26.73 -1.38 5.21
C THR A 51 25.64 -0.43 4.71
N PRO A 52 25.54 -0.13 3.41
CA PRO A 52 24.48 0.74 2.92
C PRO A 52 23.11 0.04 3.00
N LEU A 53 22.09 0.78 3.41
CA LEU A 53 20.75 0.26 3.71
C LEU A 53 19.67 1.09 3.01
N LEU A 54 18.68 0.40 2.45
CA LEU A 54 17.45 0.98 1.92
C LEU A 54 16.24 0.44 2.68
N LEU A 55 15.37 1.34 3.15
CA LEU A 55 14.11 0.95 3.79
C LEU A 55 12.93 1.00 2.83
N VAL A 56 12.11 -0.05 2.83
CA VAL A 56 10.88 -0.12 2.04
C VAL A 56 9.70 -0.35 2.97
N ALA A 57 8.74 0.58 3.03
CA ALA A 57 7.49 0.38 3.72
C ALA A 57 6.39 0.00 2.72
N CYS A 58 6.02 -1.27 2.69
CA CYS A 58 4.88 -1.76 1.94
C CYS A 58 3.60 -1.54 2.75
N GLY A 59 2.52 -1.07 2.12
CA GLY A 59 1.29 -0.84 2.85
C GLY A 59 0.15 -0.27 2.04
N SER A 60 -1.04 -0.24 2.63
CA SER A 60 -2.20 0.30 1.95
C SER A 60 -2.12 1.82 1.75
N PHE A 61 -1.69 2.57 2.78
CA PHE A 61 -1.68 4.04 2.79
C PHE A 61 -3.00 4.69 2.33
N SER A 62 -4.12 4.30 2.97
CA SER A 62 -5.46 4.76 2.58
C SER A 62 -6.18 5.53 3.71
N PRO A 63 -5.83 6.80 3.96
CA PRO A 63 -4.72 7.55 3.37
C PRO A 63 -3.39 7.34 4.13
N THR A 64 -2.28 7.84 3.59
CA THR A 64 -1.03 8.02 4.34
C THR A 64 -1.23 8.99 5.51
N THR A 65 -0.44 8.84 6.58
CA THR A 65 -0.57 9.63 7.82
C THR A 65 0.81 10.02 8.33
N TYR A 66 0.88 10.97 9.27
CA TYR A 66 2.16 11.31 9.92
C TYR A 66 2.78 10.12 10.68
N LEU A 67 1.98 9.15 11.12
CA LEU A 67 2.52 7.93 11.72
C LEU A 67 3.38 7.15 10.72
N HIS A 68 2.94 7.02 9.46
CA HIS A 68 3.72 6.33 8.43
C HIS A 68 5.06 7.01 8.18
N LEU A 69 5.07 8.34 8.07
CA LEU A 69 6.32 9.10 7.90
C LEU A 69 7.20 9.03 9.16
N ARG A 70 6.59 9.06 10.35
CA ARG A 70 7.32 8.99 11.62
C ARG A 70 8.03 7.65 11.80
N MET A 71 7.47 6.54 11.30
CA MET A 71 8.16 5.23 11.34
C MET A 71 9.53 5.30 10.65
N PHE A 72 9.64 5.99 9.52
CA PHE A 72 10.92 6.15 8.82
C PHE A 72 11.94 6.94 9.64
N GLU A 73 11.52 8.04 10.26
CA GLU A 73 12.41 8.86 11.10
C GLU A 73 12.88 8.07 12.33
N MET A 74 12.00 7.29 12.96
CA MET A 74 12.36 6.42 14.08
C MET A 74 13.37 5.34 13.66
N ALA A 75 13.16 4.73 12.49
CA ALA A 75 14.10 3.76 11.93
C ALA A 75 15.44 4.41 11.59
N ALA A 76 15.44 5.61 11.01
CA ALA A 76 16.66 6.34 10.67
C ALA A 76 17.50 6.65 11.92
N ASP A 77 16.87 7.09 13.01
CA ASP A 77 17.55 7.31 14.29
C ASP A 77 18.14 5.98 14.84
N TYR A 78 17.33 4.91 14.89
CA TYR A 78 17.79 3.61 15.36
C TYR A 78 18.97 3.07 14.54
N ILE A 79 18.88 3.12 13.21
CA ILE A 79 19.93 2.69 12.29
C ILE A 79 21.22 3.45 12.58
N LYS A 80 21.13 4.78 12.72
CA LYS A 80 22.29 5.65 12.94
C LYS A 80 23.02 5.34 14.25
N PHE A 81 22.28 5.07 15.33
CA PHE A 81 22.84 4.97 16.67
C PHE A 81 23.05 3.54 17.18
N SER A 82 22.41 2.55 16.57
CA SER A 82 22.35 1.19 17.12
C SER A 82 22.75 0.10 16.13
N THR A 83 23.16 0.47 14.91
CA THR A 83 23.56 -0.50 13.87
C THR A 83 24.80 -0.04 13.09
N ASP A 84 25.41 -0.98 12.38
CA ASP A 84 26.50 -0.71 11.43
C ASP A 84 26.00 -0.34 10.02
N PHE A 85 24.70 -0.05 9.88
CA PHE A 85 24.12 0.40 8.63
C PHE A 85 24.27 1.91 8.42
N GLU A 86 24.33 2.30 7.15
CA GLU A 86 24.17 3.67 6.68
C GLU A 86 22.93 3.75 5.77
N LEU A 87 21.95 4.55 6.17
CA LEU A 87 20.72 4.72 5.39
C LEU A 87 20.97 5.55 4.13
N ILE A 88 20.60 5.00 2.96
CA ILE A 88 20.80 5.65 1.66
C ILE A 88 19.50 6.17 1.03
N GLY A 89 18.34 5.75 1.55
CA GLY A 89 17.03 6.17 1.08
C GLY A 89 15.90 5.39 1.74
N GLY A 90 14.66 5.85 1.51
CA GLY A 90 13.46 5.17 1.99
C GLY A 90 12.29 5.30 1.01
N TYR A 91 11.49 4.25 0.89
CA TYR A 91 10.37 4.20 -0.05
C TYR A 91 9.06 3.82 0.64
N LEU A 92 8.00 4.57 0.36
CA LEU A 92 6.64 4.04 0.51
C LEU A 92 6.29 3.27 -0.78
N SER A 93 5.83 2.02 -0.62
CA SER A 93 5.28 1.18 -1.71
C SER A 93 3.79 0.94 -1.46
N PRO A 94 2.89 1.73 -2.08
CA PRO A 94 1.45 1.52 -1.92
C PRO A 94 0.97 0.23 -2.57
N VAL A 95 0.19 -0.57 -1.86
CA VAL A 95 -0.29 -1.87 -2.36
C VAL A 95 -1.12 -1.74 -3.65
N SER A 96 -1.13 -2.77 -4.49
CA SER A 96 -2.05 -2.85 -5.65
C SER A 96 -3.53 -2.97 -5.25
N ASP A 97 -4.43 -2.46 -6.08
CA ASP A 97 -5.88 -2.64 -5.90
C ASP A 97 -6.30 -4.12 -6.04
N ALA A 98 -5.47 -4.96 -6.68
CA ALA A 98 -5.64 -6.42 -6.73
C ALA A 98 -5.59 -7.09 -5.34
N TYR A 99 -5.12 -6.39 -4.31
CA TYR A 99 -5.18 -6.84 -2.91
C TYR A 99 -6.61 -6.96 -2.37
N LYS A 100 -7.60 -6.31 -2.99
CA LYS A 100 -9.05 -6.45 -2.70
C LYS A 100 -9.45 -6.20 -1.23
N LYS A 101 -8.65 -5.45 -0.46
CA LYS A 101 -9.01 -5.07 0.91
C LYS A 101 -10.17 -4.07 0.90
N ALA A 102 -11.19 -4.37 1.70
CA ALA A 102 -12.39 -3.54 1.81
C ALA A 102 -12.06 -2.11 2.28
N GLY A 103 -12.67 -1.12 1.62
CA GLY A 103 -12.58 0.30 1.98
C GLY A 103 -11.26 0.97 1.59
N LEU A 104 -10.47 0.39 0.68
CA LEU A 104 -9.34 1.07 0.07
C LEU A 104 -9.80 2.07 -0.99
N ALA A 105 -9.26 3.28 -0.94
CA ALA A 105 -9.26 4.15 -2.11
C ALA A 105 -8.45 3.51 -3.24
N SER A 106 -8.76 3.85 -4.50
CA SER A 106 -8.01 3.34 -5.65
C SER A 106 -6.51 3.65 -5.55
N ALA A 107 -5.67 2.81 -6.13
CA ALA A 107 -4.23 2.89 -6.02
C ALA A 107 -3.69 4.22 -6.53
N VAL A 108 -4.27 4.75 -7.61
CA VAL A 108 -3.88 6.05 -8.18
C VAL A 108 -4.01 7.19 -7.16
N HIS A 109 -5.07 7.19 -6.34
CA HIS A 109 -5.25 8.20 -5.29
C HIS A 109 -4.26 7.99 -4.15
N ARG A 110 -4.01 6.73 -3.75
CA ARG A 110 -3.08 6.41 -2.67
C ARG A 110 -1.65 6.77 -3.03
N VAL A 111 -1.21 6.48 -4.26
CA VAL A 111 0.08 6.92 -4.80
C VAL A 111 0.19 8.45 -4.77
N ALA A 112 -0.82 9.16 -5.30
CA ALA A 112 -0.82 10.63 -5.32
C ALA A 112 -0.73 11.22 -3.90
N MET A 113 -1.51 10.70 -2.94
CA MET A 113 -1.45 11.13 -1.53
C MET A 113 -0.08 10.85 -0.89
N CYS A 114 0.54 9.69 -1.18
CA CYS A 114 1.90 9.41 -0.72
C CYS A 114 2.92 10.38 -1.32
N GLN A 115 2.83 10.67 -2.62
CA GLN A 115 3.73 11.61 -3.30
C GLN A 115 3.60 13.01 -2.70
N LEU A 116 2.38 13.51 -2.53
CA LEU A 116 2.11 14.80 -1.89
C LEU A 116 2.66 14.90 -0.46
N ALA A 117 2.51 13.82 0.33
CA ALA A 117 3.07 13.75 1.67
C ALA A 117 4.59 13.86 1.64
N VAL A 118 5.25 13.02 0.84
CA VAL A 118 6.71 12.90 0.79
C VAL A 118 7.38 14.11 0.16
N GLU A 119 6.81 14.66 -0.92
CA GLU A 119 7.37 15.82 -1.63
C GLU A 119 7.40 17.06 -0.77
N LYS A 120 6.39 17.25 0.08
CA LYS A 120 6.22 18.47 0.88
C LYS A 120 6.83 18.38 2.27
N THR A 121 7.06 17.17 2.81
CA THR A 121 7.49 17.01 4.20
C THR A 121 8.77 16.19 4.41
N SER A 122 9.38 15.65 3.35
CA SER A 122 10.62 14.87 3.43
C SER A 122 11.62 15.28 2.35
N ASN A 123 12.91 15.09 2.64
CA ASN A 123 14.03 15.28 1.73
C ASN A 123 14.72 13.97 1.31
N TRP A 124 14.34 12.82 1.90
CA TRP A 124 15.02 11.53 1.67
C TRP A 124 14.06 10.37 1.36
N LEU A 125 12.77 10.54 1.61
CA LEU A 125 11.74 9.56 1.25
C LEU A 125 11.30 9.74 -0.20
N MET A 126 10.87 8.64 -0.81
CA MET A 126 10.27 8.57 -2.14
C MET A 126 9.05 7.64 -2.12
N VAL A 127 8.31 7.61 -3.23
CA VAL A 127 7.19 6.70 -3.44
C VAL A 127 7.46 5.91 -4.70
N ASP A 128 7.46 4.58 -4.60
CA ASP A 128 7.54 3.71 -5.76
C ASP A 128 6.13 3.24 -6.16
N PRO A 129 5.65 3.58 -7.37
CA PRO A 129 4.36 3.15 -7.88
C PRO A 129 4.40 1.80 -8.63
N TRP A 130 5.51 1.05 -8.60
CA TRP A 130 5.66 -0.21 -9.34
C TRP A 130 4.62 -1.27 -8.97
N GLU A 131 4.49 -1.59 -7.68
CA GLU A 131 3.53 -2.58 -7.18
C GLU A 131 2.09 -2.27 -7.63
N PRO A 132 1.57 -1.03 -7.45
CA PRO A 132 0.20 -0.72 -7.82
C PRO A 132 -0.01 -0.57 -9.34
N MET A 133 1.05 -0.53 -10.15
CA MET A 133 0.94 -0.64 -11.61
C MET A 133 0.73 -2.09 -12.08
N GLN A 134 0.97 -3.08 -11.22
CA GLN A 134 0.78 -4.49 -11.59
C GLN A 134 -0.70 -4.88 -11.64
N LYS A 135 -1.06 -5.69 -12.65
CA LYS A 135 -2.43 -6.17 -12.86
C LYS A 135 -2.88 -7.16 -11.78
N GLU A 136 -1.94 -7.92 -11.25
CA GLU A 136 -2.19 -8.96 -10.25
C GLU A 136 -1.66 -8.54 -8.88
N TYR A 137 -2.08 -9.27 -7.85
CA TYR A 137 -1.54 -9.08 -6.51
C TYR A 137 -0.06 -9.50 -6.49
N ILE A 138 0.78 -8.67 -5.87
CA ILE A 138 2.21 -8.91 -5.75
C ILE A 138 2.52 -9.18 -4.28
N PRO A 139 3.11 -10.35 -3.94
CA PRO A 139 3.61 -10.61 -2.60
C PRO A 139 4.71 -9.63 -2.20
N THR A 140 4.77 -9.25 -0.93
CA THR A 140 5.81 -8.34 -0.39
C THR A 140 7.23 -8.79 -0.74
N ALA A 141 7.51 -10.09 -0.73
CA ALA A 141 8.81 -10.63 -1.12
C ALA A 141 9.23 -10.19 -2.54
N MET A 142 8.29 -10.20 -3.49
CA MET A 142 8.53 -9.78 -4.88
C MET A 142 8.70 -8.26 -5.00
N VAL A 143 8.04 -7.48 -4.13
CA VAL A 143 8.28 -6.04 -4.04
C VAL A 143 9.70 -5.77 -3.58
N LEU A 144 10.20 -6.50 -2.57
CA LEU A 144 11.59 -6.36 -2.10
C LEU A 144 12.61 -6.81 -3.16
N ASP A 145 12.32 -7.90 -3.88
CA ASP A 145 13.14 -8.34 -5.03
C ASP A 145 13.24 -7.25 -6.11
N HIS A 146 12.13 -6.57 -6.41
CA HIS A 146 12.11 -5.47 -7.37
C HIS A 146 13.05 -4.32 -6.93
N PHE A 147 12.99 -3.90 -5.66
CA PHE A 147 13.91 -2.89 -5.14
C PHE A 147 15.37 -3.36 -5.18
N ASP A 148 15.65 -4.61 -4.78
CA ASP A 148 16.98 -5.19 -4.78
C ASP A 148 17.57 -5.23 -6.19
N HIS A 149 16.80 -5.69 -7.18
CA HIS A 149 17.19 -5.72 -8.58
C HIS A 149 17.55 -4.32 -9.10
N TYR A 150 16.69 -3.32 -8.89
CA TYR A 150 16.97 -1.98 -9.40
C TYR A 150 18.18 -1.34 -8.71
N ILE A 151 18.30 -1.46 -7.38
CA ILE A 151 19.40 -0.84 -6.66
C ILE A 151 20.74 -1.54 -6.91
N ASN A 152 20.76 -2.87 -6.89
CA ASN A 152 22.01 -3.63 -6.92
C ASN A 152 22.42 -4.08 -8.33
N GLU A 153 21.46 -4.41 -9.20
CA GLU A 153 21.75 -4.89 -10.56
C GLU A 153 21.69 -3.76 -11.59
N VAL A 154 20.66 -2.90 -11.55
CA VAL A 154 20.51 -1.80 -12.53
C VAL A 154 21.41 -0.62 -12.19
N LEU A 155 21.44 -0.19 -10.92
CA LEU A 155 22.27 0.94 -10.46
C LEU A 155 23.66 0.52 -9.96
N GLY A 156 23.92 -0.80 -9.81
CA GLY A 156 25.22 -1.33 -9.40
C GLY A 156 25.60 -1.04 -7.95
N GLY A 157 24.62 -0.90 -7.04
CA GLY A 157 24.84 -0.56 -5.63
C GLY A 157 25.06 0.94 -5.41
N ILE A 158 25.76 1.32 -4.34
CA ILE A 158 26.10 2.73 -4.03
C ILE A 158 27.61 2.97 -4.07
N ASP A 159 28.01 4.15 -4.55
CA ASP A 159 29.42 4.60 -4.56
C ASP A 159 29.93 4.81 -3.12
N THR A 160 31.11 4.28 -2.81
CA THR A 160 31.77 4.43 -1.50
C THR A 160 32.70 5.65 -1.42
N GLY A 161 32.87 6.41 -2.51
CA GLY A 161 33.69 7.60 -2.59
C GLY A 161 35.17 7.35 -2.89
N ASP A 162 35.60 6.09 -2.93
CA ASP A 162 36.95 5.64 -3.30
C ASP A 162 37.00 5.04 -4.72
N GLY A 163 35.93 5.21 -5.50
CA GLY A 163 35.78 4.64 -6.84
C GLY A 163 35.27 3.20 -6.86
N THR A 164 34.97 2.61 -5.70
CA THR A 164 34.28 1.31 -5.61
C THR A 164 32.78 1.49 -5.33
N ARG A 165 32.01 0.41 -5.50
CA ARG A 165 30.57 0.38 -5.15
C ARG A 165 30.27 -0.78 -4.24
N LYS A 166 29.33 -0.58 -3.31
CA LYS A 166 28.84 -1.62 -2.41
C LYS A 166 27.39 -2.00 -2.72
N PRO A 167 27.04 -3.30 -2.68
CA PRO A 167 25.65 -3.73 -2.66
C PRO A 167 24.91 -3.11 -1.48
N VAL A 168 23.72 -2.61 -1.73
CA VAL A 168 22.80 -2.04 -0.75
C VAL A 168 21.93 -3.14 -0.17
N HIS A 169 21.89 -3.23 1.15
CA HIS A 169 20.94 -4.09 1.83
C HIS A 169 19.55 -3.47 1.78
N VAL A 170 18.59 -4.16 1.19
CA VAL A 170 17.17 -3.75 1.21
C VAL A 170 16.51 -4.40 2.43
N ALA A 171 15.75 -3.63 3.21
CA ALA A 171 15.01 -4.14 4.35
C ALA A 171 13.57 -3.62 4.38
N LEU A 172 12.67 -4.45 4.89
CA LEU A 172 11.28 -4.07 5.11
C LEU A 172 11.16 -3.15 6.33
N LEU A 173 10.37 -2.08 6.24
CA LEU A 173 9.99 -1.25 7.39
C LEU A 173 8.49 -1.42 7.64
N ALA A 174 8.12 -1.81 8.85
CA ALA A 174 6.73 -2.00 9.23
C ALA A 174 6.45 -1.65 10.69
N GLY A 175 5.16 -1.51 11.01
CA GLY A 175 4.71 -1.49 12.41
C GLY A 175 4.56 -2.90 12.97
N ALA A 176 4.49 -3.00 14.30
CA ALA A 176 4.32 -4.26 15.03
C ALA A 176 3.11 -5.11 14.61
N ASP A 177 2.08 -4.50 14.01
CA ASP A 177 0.94 -5.25 13.47
C ASP A 177 1.40 -6.29 12.42
N LEU A 178 2.41 -5.97 11.61
CA LEU A 178 2.89 -6.88 10.56
C LEU A 178 3.63 -8.08 11.16
N ILE A 179 4.49 -7.87 12.15
CA ILE A 179 5.27 -8.96 12.75
C ILE A 179 4.36 -9.99 13.42
N HIS A 180 3.26 -9.54 14.03
CA HIS A 180 2.24 -10.44 14.55
C HIS A 180 1.58 -11.29 13.47
N THR A 181 1.29 -10.72 12.30
CA THR A 181 0.76 -11.54 11.19
C THR A 181 1.78 -12.57 10.72
N MET A 182 3.07 -12.19 10.66
CA MET A 182 4.16 -13.10 10.28
C MET A 182 4.37 -14.23 11.28
N SER A 183 4.15 -13.96 12.58
CA SER A 183 4.21 -14.98 13.63
C SER A 183 2.94 -15.83 13.72
N THR A 184 1.85 -15.47 13.03
CA THR A 184 0.58 -16.21 13.09
C THR A 184 0.62 -17.41 12.14
N PRO A 185 0.47 -18.66 12.64
CA PRO A 185 0.51 -19.85 11.80
C PRO A 185 -0.52 -19.82 10.67
N GLY A 186 -0.08 -20.17 9.45
CA GLY A 186 -0.95 -20.27 8.27
C GLY A 186 -1.26 -18.95 7.57
N VAL A 187 -0.79 -17.80 8.08
CA VAL A 187 -0.95 -16.50 7.40
C VAL A 187 0.16 -16.27 6.37
N TRP A 188 1.38 -16.66 6.69
CA TRP A 188 2.53 -16.58 5.80
C TRP A 188 3.08 -17.98 5.53
N SER A 189 3.54 -18.20 4.30
CA SER A 189 4.29 -19.41 3.98
C SER A 189 5.70 -19.30 4.56
N GLU A 190 6.28 -20.42 5.00
CA GLU A 190 7.67 -20.45 5.48
C GLU A 190 8.64 -19.96 4.40
N LYS A 191 8.35 -20.27 3.13
CA LYS A 191 9.11 -19.76 1.98
C LYS A 191 9.10 -18.23 1.91
N ASP A 192 7.96 -17.58 2.12
CA ASP A 192 7.87 -16.13 2.11
C ASP A 192 8.57 -15.51 3.34
N LEU A 193 8.49 -16.17 4.51
CA LEU A 193 9.21 -15.75 5.70
C LEU A 193 10.74 -15.87 5.50
N ASP A 194 11.22 -16.98 4.96
CA ASP A 194 12.63 -17.16 4.59
C ASP A 194 13.09 -16.12 3.56
N HIS A 195 12.25 -15.82 2.58
CA HIS A 195 12.56 -14.83 1.57
C HIS A 195 12.67 -13.43 2.19
N ILE A 196 11.66 -13.01 2.96
CA ILE A 196 11.63 -11.65 3.53
C ILE A 196 12.63 -11.55 4.69
N LEU A 197 12.48 -12.36 5.72
CA LEU A 197 13.25 -12.24 6.96
C LEU A 197 14.64 -12.87 6.83
N GLY A 198 14.83 -13.88 5.99
CA GLY A 198 16.14 -14.50 5.78
C GLY A 198 17.07 -13.69 4.86
N ARG A 199 16.55 -13.12 3.77
CA ARG A 199 17.37 -12.36 2.79
C ARG A 199 17.43 -10.87 3.07
N TYR A 200 16.29 -10.25 3.37
CA TYR A 200 16.16 -8.79 3.46
C TYR A 200 16.10 -8.28 4.90
N GLY A 201 15.49 -9.05 5.80
CA GLY A 201 15.24 -8.61 7.16
C GLY A 201 14.18 -7.50 7.24
N THR A 202 13.89 -7.10 8.47
CA THR A 202 12.84 -6.12 8.75
C THR A 202 13.17 -5.25 9.96
N PHE A 203 12.80 -3.98 9.86
CA PHE A 203 12.75 -3.03 10.95
C PHE A 203 11.30 -2.88 11.39
N ILE A 204 11.02 -3.19 12.66
CA ILE A 204 9.68 -3.20 13.24
C ILE A 204 9.57 -2.09 14.27
N VAL A 205 8.69 -1.13 14.04
CA VAL A 205 8.36 -0.09 15.02
C VAL A 205 7.30 -0.62 15.98
N GLU A 206 7.63 -0.62 17.26
CA GLU A 206 6.71 -1.05 18.32
C GLU A 206 5.46 -0.19 18.37
N ARG A 207 4.36 -0.78 18.84
CA ARG A 207 3.12 -0.06 19.12
C ARG A 207 2.65 -0.37 20.54
N ALA A 208 1.90 0.55 21.13
CA ALA A 208 1.27 0.30 22.42
C ALA A 208 0.32 -0.90 22.32
N GLY A 209 0.50 -1.90 23.19
CA GLY A 209 -0.38 -3.08 23.27
C GLY A 209 -0.01 -4.23 22.33
N THR A 210 1.16 -4.22 21.70
CA THR A 210 1.68 -5.34 20.90
C THR A 210 2.75 -6.11 21.67
N ASP A 211 2.58 -7.42 21.84
CA ASP A 211 3.57 -8.32 22.46
C ASP A 211 4.59 -8.81 21.40
N ILE A 212 5.63 -8.00 21.20
CA ILE A 212 6.65 -8.30 20.19
C ILE A 212 7.53 -9.48 20.60
N ASP A 213 7.73 -9.71 21.90
CA ASP A 213 8.58 -10.78 22.40
C ASP A 213 8.00 -12.15 22.03
N GLU A 214 6.67 -12.33 22.17
CA GLU A 214 5.98 -13.54 21.73
C GLU A 214 6.08 -13.75 20.22
N ALA A 215 5.90 -12.68 19.43
CA ALA A 215 6.01 -12.75 17.97
C ALA A 215 7.42 -13.17 17.53
N ILE A 216 8.46 -12.60 18.15
CA ILE A 216 9.86 -12.95 17.87
C ILE A 216 10.20 -14.36 18.36
N ALA A 217 9.62 -14.83 19.46
CA ALA A 217 9.75 -16.22 19.92
C ALA A 217 9.23 -17.22 18.87
N SER A 218 8.23 -16.85 18.08
CA SER A 218 7.72 -17.67 16.98
C SER A 218 8.55 -17.56 15.70
N LEU A 219 9.39 -16.53 15.58
CA LEU A 219 10.25 -16.23 14.42
C LEU A 219 11.74 -16.41 14.73
N GLN A 220 12.09 -17.27 15.71
CA GLN A 220 13.47 -17.49 16.14
C GLN A 220 14.48 -17.74 15.00
N PRO A 221 14.16 -18.52 13.95
CA PRO A 221 15.12 -18.76 12.87
C PRO A 221 15.65 -17.48 12.20
N TRP A 222 14.85 -16.41 12.18
CA TRP A 222 15.20 -15.14 11.53
C TRP A 222 15.44 -13.99 12.51
N LYS A 223 15.48 -14.25 13.82
CA LYS A 223 15.58 -13.22 14.86
C LYS A 223 16.71 -12.21 14.63
N GLN A 224 17.85 -12.65 14.10
CA GLN A 224 19.02 -11.79 13.86
C GLN A 224 18.77 -10.70 12.79
N ASN A 225 17.79 -10.92 11.92
CA ASN A 225 17.39 -10.00 10.85
C ASN A 225 16.11 -9.22 11.19
N ILE A 226 15.64 -9.29 12.44
CA ILE A 226 14.48 -8.55 12.94
C ILE A 226 14.96 -7.48 13.91
N TYR A 227 14.89 -6.22 13.48
CA TYR A 227 15.32 -5.05 14.25
C TYR A 227 14.10 -4.38 14.88
N VAL A 228 13.97 -4.46 16.20
CA VAL A 228 12.85 -3.85 16.93
C VAL A 228 13.20 -2.43 17.36
N ILE A 229 12.34 -1.47 17.02
CA ILE A 229 12.51 -0.04 17.28
C ILE A 229 11.43 0.41 18.26
N GLN A 230 11.85 0.71 19.49
CA GLN A 230 10.95 1.18 20.54
C GLN A 230 10.32 2.53 20.22
N GLN A 231 9.00 2.63 20.44
CA GLN A 231 8.26 3.86 20.28
C GLN A 231 8.25 4.68 21.58
N LEU A 232 9.20 5.62 21.70
CA LEU A 232 9.31 6.48 22.90
C LEU A 232 8.11 7.42 23.09
N ILE A 233 7.47 7.84 22.00
CA ILE A 233 6.26 8.68 22.02
C ILE A 233 5.16 7.95 21.26
N GLN A 234 4.10 7.57 21.98
CA GLN A 234 2.97 6.86 21.40
C GLN A 234 2.22 7.75 20.40
N ASN A 235 2.18 7.29 19.15
CA ASN A 235 1.33 7.86 18.11
C ASN A 235 0.54 6.71 17.48
N ASP A 236 -0.78 6.73 17.67
CA ASP A 236 -1.69 5.67 17.25
C ASP A 236 -2.67 6.13 16.16
N VAL A 237 -2.29 7.17 15.40
CA VAL A 237 -3.05 7.74 14.27
C VAL A 237 -2.99 6.79 13.06
N SER A 238 -3.93 5.85 13.03
CA SER A 238 -4.10 4.90 11.93
C SER A 238 -4.98 5.46 10.80
N SER A 239 -4.78 4.99 9.57
CA SER A 239 -5.64 5.34 8.44
C SER A 239 -7.11 5.01 8.69
N THR A 240 -7.41 3.96 9.45
CA THR A 240 -8.79 3.61 9.83
C THR A 240 -9.43 4.70 10.70
N LYS A 241 -8.69 5.27 11.67
CA LYS A 241 -9.18 6.41 12.46
C LYS A 241 -9.36 7.67 11.59
N ILE A 242 -8.44 7.92 10.66
CA ILE A 242 -8.57 9.04 9.69
C ILE A 242 -9.84 8.90 8.85
N ARG A 243 -10.08 7.74 8.23
CA ARG A 243 -11.32 7.49 7.46
C ARG A 243 -12.57 7.61 8.32
N LEU A 244 -12.51 7.25 9.61
CA LEU A 244 -13.62 7.43 10.54
C LEU A 244 -13.89 8.93 10.82
N PHE A 245 -12.85 9.73 10.97
CA PHE A 245 -12.97 11.17 11.22
C PHE A 245 -13.55 11.88 10.00
N LEU A 246 -13.04 11.57 8.80
CA LEU A 246 -13.54 12.13 7.54
C LEU A 246 -15.03 11.83 7.32
N ARG A 247 -15.48 10.58 7.52
CA ARG A 247 -16.90 10.21 7.43
C ARG A 247 -17.80 10.90 8.46
N ARG A 248 -17.23 11.36 9.57
CA ARG A 248 -17.94 12.11 10.62
C ARG A 248 -17.78 13.62 10.48
N GLU A 249 -17.25 14.08 9.35
CA GLU A 249 -16.96 15.49 9.07
C GLU A 249 -16.08 16.16 10.16
N MET A 250 -15.25 15.35 10.83
CA MET A 250 -14.32 15.83 11.85
C MET A 250 -12.98 16.16 11.22
N SER A 251 -12.34 17.22 11.74
CA SER A 251 -11.02 17.65 11.28
C SER A 251 -9.96 16.57 11.48
N VAL A 252 -9.16 16.34 10.43
CA VAL A 252 -7.96 15.49 10.44
C VAL A 252 -6.67 16.32 10.36
N ARG A 253 -6.78 17.65 10.52
CA ARG A 253 -5.62 18.56 10.51
C ARG A 253 -4.63 18.18 11.61
N TYR A 254 -3.35 18.23 11.27
CA TYR A 254 -2.22 17.81 12.13
C TYR A 254 -2.13 16.30 12.39
N LEU A 255 -3.08 15.49 11.92
CA LEU A 255 -2.99 14.02 11.96
C LEU A 255 -2.38 13.45 10.66
N ILE A 256 -2.62 14.15 9.54
CA ILE A 256 -2.03 13.86 8.23
C ILE A 256 -1.50 15.17 7.59
N PRO A 257 -0.61 15.11 6.59
CA PRO A 257 -0.09 16.31 5.93
C PRO A 257 -1.18 17.15 5.26
N SER A 258 -1.12 18.48 5.39
CA SER A 258 -2.10 19.40 4.79
C SER A 258 -2.33 19.16 3.27
N PRO A 259 -1.28 18.94 2.44
CA PRO A 259 -1.49 18.64 1.02
C PRO A 259 -2.31 17.37 0.75
N VAL A 260 -2.27 16.40 1.67
CA VAL A 260 -3.09 15.18 1.59
C VAL A 260 -4.55 15.49 1.96
N ILE A 261 -4.78 16.38 2.93
CA ILE A 261 -6.13 16.86 3.28
C ILE A 261 -6.75 17.57 2.09
N ASP A 262 -6.04 18.54 1.50
CA ASP A 262 -6.50 19.31 0.35
C ASP A 262 -6.83 18.38 -0.84
N TYR A 263 -6.04 17.32 -1.03
CA TYR A 263 -6.30 16.31 -2.06
C TYR A 263 -7.55 15.47 -1.76
N ILE A 264 -7.72 15.00 -0.52
CA ILE A 264 -8.89 14.23 -0.10
C ILE A 264 -10.18 15.03 -0.32
N GLU A 265 -10.20 16.29 0.13
CA GLU A 265 -11.35 17.20 -0.01
C GLU A 265 -11.67 17.46 -1.50
N LYS A 266 -10.65 17.74 -2.31
CA LYS A 266 -10.82 17.99 -3.75
C LYS A 266 -11.38 16.79 -4.52
N HIS A 267 -11.04 15.57 -4.10
CA HIS A 267 -11.41 14.34 -4.77
C HIS A 267 -12.58 13.61 -4.09
N HIS A 268 -13.21 14.21 -3.07
CA HIS A 268 -14.33 13.62 -2.32
C HIS A 268 -14.04 12.20 -1.82
N LEU A 269 -12.80 11.96 -1.36
CA LEU A 269 -12.37 10.64 -0.91
C LEU A 269 -12.84 10.37 0.52
N TYR A 270 -13.24 9.12 0.77
CA TYR A 270 -13.65 8.64 2.10
C TYR A 270 -14.91 9.29 2.67
N GLU A 271 -15.70 9.96 1.85
CA GLU A 271 -17.08 10.30 2.16
C GLU A 271 -17.92 9.00 2.16
N ASP A 272 -19.00 8.94 2.94
CA ASP A 272 -19.92 7.80 2.84
C ASP A 272 -20.43 7.73 1.40
N GLU A 273 -20.47 6.53 0.80
CA GLU A 273 -21.27 6.33 -0.39
C GLU A 273 -22.73 6.57 -0.01
N GLY A 274 -23.18 7.82 -0.16
CA GLY A 274 -24.58 8.17 -0.01
C GLY A 274 -25.42 7.33 -0.97
N PRO A 275 -26.74 7.22 -0.74
CA PRO A 275 -27.66 6.40 -1.54
C PRO A 275 -27.68 6.71 -3.06
N SER A 276 -26.95 7.74 -3.51
CA SER A 276 -26.77 8.15 -4.89
C SER A 276 -25.97 7.15 -5.74
N SER A 277 -24.90 6.52 -5.22
CA SER A 277 -24.08 5.58 -5.99
C SER A 277 -24.80 4.24 -6.24
N ALA A 278 -25.53 3.76 -5.22
CA ALA A 278 -26.40 2.59 -5.34
C ALA A 278 -27.58 2.81 -6.30
N ALA A 279 -28.14 4.04 -6.32
CA ALA A 279 -29.20 4.40 -7.26
C ALA A 279 -28.68 4.51 -8.70
N ALA A 280 -27.48 5.03 -8.91
CA ALA A 280 -26.83 5.09 -10.23
C ALA A 280 -26.48 3.68 -10.74
N ALA A 281 -25.94 2.80 -9.89
CA ALA A 281 -25.67 1.40 -10.25
C ALA A 281 -26.96 0.62 -10.56
N ALA A 282 -28.04 0.85 -9.81
CA ALA A 282 -29.35 0.24 -10.05
C ALA A 282 -30.04 0.78 -11.31
N ALA A 283 -29.82 2.04 -11.69
CA ALA A 283 -30.33 2.62 -12.92
C ALA A 283 -29.65 2.00 -14.16
N THR A 284 -28.33 1.82 -14.10
CA THR A 284 -27.55 1.19 -15.18
C THR A 284 -27.90 -0.29 -15.35
N ALA A 285 -28.16 -1.02 -14.25
CA ALA A 285 -28.63 -2.40 -14.30
C ALA A 285 -30.03 -2.54 -14.92
N LYS A 286 -30.97 -1.63 -14.59
CA LYS A 286 -32.34 -1.63 -15.17
C LYS A 286 -32.38 -1.26 -16.65
N GLN A 287 -31.38 -0.54 -17.16
CA GLN A 287 -31.29 -0.19 -18.57
C GLN A 287 -30.75 -1.35 -19.42
N ASN A 288 -29.85 -2.17 -18.86
CA ASN A 288 -29.36 -3.38 -19.51
C ASN A 288 -30.40 -4.50 -19.57
N ASP A 289 -31.25 -4.66 -18.54
CA ASP A 289 -32.35 -5.65 -18.57
C ASP A 289 -33.47 -5.32 -19.57
N LYS A 290 -33.74 -4.03 -19.81
CA LYS A 290 -34.74 -3.61 -20.81
C LYS A 290 -34.28 -3.82 -22.25
N ASN A 291 -32.99 -3.73 -22.52
CA ASN A 291 -32.46 -3.98 -23.86
C ASN A 291 -32.38 -5.48 -24.21
N ASN A 292 -32.37 -6.37 -23.22
CA ASN A 292 -32.30 -7.81 -23.44
C ASN A 292 -33.68 -8.48 -23.63
N ASN A 293 -34.77 -7.81 -23.26
CA ASN A 293 -36.14 -8.36 -23.33
C ASN A 293 -36.91 -8.05 -24.63
N ASN A 294 -36.30 -7.39 -25.62
CA ASN A 294 -36.97 -7.05 -26.89
C ASN A 294 -36.66 -7.97 -28.07
N ASN A 295 -35.86 -9.03 -27.89
CA ASN A 295 -35.58 -10.00 -28.95
C ASN A 295 -35.89 -11.42 -28.46
N ASN A 296 -37.16 -11.82 -28.50
CA ASN A 296 -37.58 -13.19 -28.87
C ASN A 296 -39.11 -13.29 -28.90
N LEU A 297 -39.68 -13.21 -30.10
CA LEU A 297 -41.01 -13.73 -30.43
C LEU A 297 -40.83 -15.15 -30.99
N ASP A 298 -41.56 -16.07 -30.37
CA ASP A 298 -41.79 -17.50 -30.66
C ASP A 298 -42.26 -17.75 -32.12
N PRO A 299 -42.21 -18.97 -32.72
CA PRO A 299 -43.05 -20.11 -32.30
C PRO A 299 -42.49 -21.53 -32.51
N SER A 300 -42.84 -22.51 -31.66
CA SER A 300 -43.70 -23.66 -32.05
C SER A 300 -43.73 -24.87 -31.07
N SER A 301 -44.96 -25.33 -30.86
CA SER A 301 -45.52 -26.63 -30.44
C SER A 301 -44.63 -27.87 -30.24
N HIS A 302 -44.81 -28.57 -29.11
CA HIS A 302 -45.57 -29.85 -29.05
C HIS A 302 -45.77 -30.38 -27.62
N GLN A 303 -46.89 -31.07 -27.43
CA GLN A 303 -47.37 -31.74 -26.21
C GLN A 303 -46.57 -33.02 -25.91
N ASP A 304 -46.41 -33.38 -24.63
CA ASP A 304 -46.84 -34.70 -24.13
C ASP A 304 -47.00 -34.75 -22.59
N LYS A 305 -47.92 -35.61 -22.14
CA LYS A 305 -48.38 -35.84 -20.76
C LYS A 305 -47.61 -36.99 -20.10
N GLY A 306 -47.39 -36.92 -18.79
CA GLY A 306 -46.99 -38.08 -17.98
C GLY A 306 -47.15 -37.85 -16.48
N LYS A 307 -48.02 -38.65 -15.83
CA LYS A 307 -48.45 -38.61 -14.43
C LYS A 307 -47.44 -39.28 -13.47
N GLY A 308 -47.46 -38.89 -12.18
CA GLY A 308 -47.12 -39.81 -11.08
C GLY A 308 -46.82 -39.19 -9.70
N LYS A 309 -47.84 -39.19 -8.81
CA LYS A 309 -47.91 -39.29 -7.33
C LYS A 309 -46.66 -38.96 -6.46
N GLN A 310 -46.68 -38.08 -5.45
CA GLN A 310 -47.48 -37.91 -4.19
C GLN A 310 -46.89 -38.66 -2.97
N GLU A 311 -46.91 -37.96 -1.82
CA GLU A 311 -46.65 -38.35 -0.41
C GLU A 311 -45.18 -38.24 0.07
N ASP A 312 -44.84 -37.78 1.27
CA ASP A 312 -45.49 -36.95 2.31
C ASP A 312 -44.37 -36.58 3.32
N GLU A 313 -44.56 -35.48 4.05
CA GLU A 313 -44.29 -35.25 5.49
C GLU A 313 -43.08 -35.95 6.20
N THR A 314 -42.25 -35.33 7.06
CA THR A 314 -42.54 -34.50 8.24
C THR A 314 -41.24 -33.92 8.83
N MET A 315 -41.40 -32.81 9.57
CA MET A 315 -40.47 -32.16 10.50
C MET A 315 -39.85 -33.07 11.57
N SER A 316 -38.67 -32.68 12.08
CA SER A 316 -38.51 -32.37 13.52
C SER A 316 -37.18 -31.67 13.84
N TYR A 317 -37.29 -30.63 14.65
CA TYR A 317 -36.25 -29.88 15.35
C TYR A 317 -35.62 -30.69 16.50
N GLU A 318 -34.35 -30.41 16.84
CA GLU A 318 -33.81 -30.19 18.20
C GLU A 318 -32.27 -30.07 18.10
N ASN A 319 -31.69 -28.87 18.31
CA ASN A 319 -31.13 -28.37 19.56
C ASN A 319 -30.14 -29.33 20.24
N ASP A 320 -28.85 -28.98 20.21
CA ASP A 320 -28.03 -28.88 21.42
C ASP A 320 -26.67 -28.20 21.15
N ARG A 321 -26.37 -27.19 21.96
CA ARG A 321 -25.04 -26.68 22.33
C ARG A 321 -24.83 -27.04 23.83
N PRO A 322 -23.69 -26.75 24.46
CA PRO A 322 -22.30 -27.15 24.17
C PRO A 322 -21.63 -27.71 25.45
N SER A 323 -20.47 -28.37 25.33
CA SER A 323 -19.40 -28.33 26.36
C SER A 323 -18.14 -29.02 25.82
N GLY A 324 -17.01 -28.30 25.87
CA GLY A 324 -15.69 -28.76 25.43
C GLY A 324 -14.82 -27.60 25.02
#